data_AF-A0A060TB50-F1
#
_entry.id   AF-A0A060TB50-F1
#
_cell.length_a   1.000
_cell.length_b   1.000
_cell.length_c   1.000
_cell.angle_alpha   90.00
_cell.angle_beta   90.00
_cell.angle_gamma   90.00
#
_symmetry.space_group_name_H-M   'P 1'
#
loop_
_entity.id
_entity.type
_entity.pdbx_description
1 polymer ?
#
loop_
_entity_poly.entity_id
_entity_poly.type
_entity_poly.pdbx_seq_one_letter_code
_entity_poly.pdbx_strand_id
1 'polypeptide(L)'
;MVDKATELLSFTNFNRVTASIGGFSLLFCLISYFLRDRLYISEPLPSVIFGLIANKSNWAKFEEWGPEREISLNLTRIVLGIQLAVTGVRLPAKYLFTAWQSIAVLLVPVMTIMWIVSALIVYLVVPNFSFLDGLLIGACVTPTDPILCGSIVHGRFADKYVPKRVRDVILAEAGANDGFGYPFLFLALCIYRYSGTEIAKQWIVYTILYEIMLGIAYGAVAGLLAQRAMKYSRHYNLVDTDGYFFFVFAMALFIVGTGGLLGIDDLFACFVAGCVLNWNNEYQEATASDSLQPVMELVLNLGVFTWIGVTMPWAEFNNVMTVWHFIVIGIAILIFRRAPGLLGFYWAIPEIESFGEALFTGYFGPIAVGALFYLQILLEELEGFGLSESDWLYKVASPVVYFIILSSIVVHGLSITVLGFALNIKEKLDARPREERSYHSKSSEEEVSTDVAEEISV
;
A
#
# COMPACT_ATOMS: atom_id res chain seq x y z
N MET A 1 2.03 -13.09 52.26
CA MET A 1 2.86 -12.27 51.34
C MET A 1 2.64 -12.63 49.88
N VAL A 2 2.43 -13.91 49.54
CA VAL A 2 2.10 -14.32 48.15
C VAL A 2 0.77 -13.70 47.67
N ASP A 3 -0.26 -13.66 48.52
CA ASP A 3 -1.59 -13.12 48.15
C ASP A 3 -1.58 -11.64 47.77
N LYS A 4 -0.78 -10.83 48.48
CA LYS A 4 -0.65 -9.39 48.21
C LYS A 4 0.13 -9.11 46.93
N ALA A 5 1.05 -9.99 46.54
CA ALA A 5 1.80 -9.86 45.29
C ALA A 5 0.93 -10.21 44.07
N THR A 6 0.05 -11.20 44.19
CA THR A 6 -0.95 -11.53 43.16
C THR A 6 -2.05 -10.48 43.05
N GLU A 7 -2.46 -9.82 44.15
CA GLU A 7 -3.39 -8.68 44.11
C GLU A 7 -2.78 -7.43 43.43
N LEU A 8 -1.46 -7.29 43.45
CA LEU A 8 -0.75 -6.17 42.79
C LEU A 8 -0.54 -6.41 41.28
N LEU A 9 -0.53 -7.67 40.82
CA LEU A 9 -0.33 -8.01 39.40
C LEU A 9 -1.66 -7.95 38.62
N SER A 10 -1.88 -6.83 37.92
CA SER A 10 -3.05 -6.61 37.08
C SER A 10 -2.89 -7.23 35.68
N PHE A 11 -3.27 -8.50 35.51
CA PHE A 11 -3.29 -9.20 34.20
C PHE A 11 -4.53 -8.88 33.34
N THR A 12 -4.95 -7.62 33.32
CA THR A 12 -6.05 -7.18 32.45
C THR A 12 -5.70 -7.42 30.99
N ASN A 13 -6.73 -7.61 30.15
CA ASN A 13 -6.52 -7.78 28.72
C ASN A 13 -5.84 -6.53 28.10
N PHE A 14 -6.20 -5.33 28.58
CA PHE A 14 -5.53 -4.09 28.21
C PHE A 14 -4.00 -4.14 28.46
N ASN A 15 -3.58 -4.55 29.66
CA ASN A 15 -2.16 -4.64 29.99
C ASN A 15 -1.44 -5.70 29.14
N ARG A 16 -2.09 -6.81 28.84
CA ARG A 16 -1.51 -7.88 28.00
C ARG A 16 -1.31 -7.41 26.56
N VAL A 17 -2.33 -6.79 25.95
CA VAL A 17 -2.25 -6.25 24.60
C VAL A 17 -1.19 -5.14 24.50
N THR A 18 -1.20 -4.17 25.41
CA THR A 18 -0.24 -3.05 25.39
C THR A 18 1.20 -3.50 25.66
N ALA A 19 1.41 -4.44 26.59
CA ALA A 19 2.73 -5.04 26.82
C ALA A 19 3.23 -5.81 25.58
N SER A 20 2.34 -6.54 24.90
CA SER A 20 2.67 -7.28 23.67
C SER A 20 3.03 -6.34 22.52
N ILE A 21 2.21 -5.33 22.21
CA ILE A 21 2.50 -4.36 21.14
C ILE A 21 3.77 -3.56 21.46
N GLY A 22 3.89 -3.07 22.70
CA GLY A 22 5.05 -2.29 23.14
C GLY A 22 6.34 -3.12 23.08
N GLY A 23 6.29 -4.36 23.58
CA GLY A 23 7.41 -5.29 23.52
C GLY A 23 7.84 -5.61 22.08
N PHE A 24 6.88 -5.89 21.19
CA PHE A 24 7.16 -6.09 19.77
C PHE A 24 7.80 -4.85 19.14
N SER A 25 7.23 -3.67 19.37
CA SER A 25 7.72 -2.41 18.80
C SER A 25 9.15 -2.11 19.27
N LEU A 26 9.45 -2.33 20.56
CA LEU A 26 10.80 -2.17 21.11
C LEU A 26 11.78 -3.14 20.45
N LEU A 27 11.43 -4.43 20.34
CA LEU A 27 12.27 -5.42 19.69
C LEU A 27 12.48 -5.10 18.21
N PHE A 28 11.43 -4.72 17.50
CA PHE A 28 11.48 -4.31 16.10
C PHE A 28 12.45 -3.13 15.91
N CYS A 29 12.33 -2.09 16.73
CA CYS A 29 13.22 -0.93 16.68
C CYS A 29 14.70 -1.32 16.86
N LEU A 30 15.01 -2.23 17.78
CA LEU A 30 16.38 -2.71 18.05
C LEU A 30 17.01 -3.45 16.85
N ILE A 31 16.20 -4.11 16.02
CA ILE A 31 16.67 -4.89 14.86
C ILE A 31 16.33 -4.25 13.51
N SER A 32 15.67 -3.09 13.51
CA SER A 32 15.12 -2.43 12.32
C SER A 32 16.16 -2.17 11.23
N TYR A 33 17.38 -1.73 11.61
CA TYR A 33 18.50 -1.56 10.69
C TYR A 33 18.87 -2.88 10.00
N PHE A 34 18.94 -3.98 10.74
CA PHE A 34 19.25 -5.28 10.16
C PHE A 34 18.13 -5.73 9.20
N LEU A 35 16.87 -5.60 9.58
CA LEU A 35 15.74 -5.99 8.74
C LEU A 35 15.68 -5.15 7.44
N ARG A 36 15.72 -3.83 7.55
CA ARG A 36 15.54 -2.92 6.41
C ARG A 36 16.77 -2.85 5.51
N ASP A 37 17.97 -2.66 6.07
CA ASP A 37 19.16 -2.41 5.27
C ASP A 37 19.90 -3.67 4.85
N ARG A 38 19.83 -4.77 5.62
CA ARG A 38 20.50 -6.03 5.26
C ARG A 38 19.57 -7.01 4.55
N LEU A 39 18.35 -7.15 5.05
CA LEU A 39 17.38 -8.10 4.51
C LEU A 39 16.36 -7.47 3.55
N TYR A 40 16.32 -6.14 3.40
CA TYR A 40 15.29 -5.45 2.60
C TYR A 40 13.85 -5.82 3.01
N ILE A 41 13.63 -6.21 4.27
CA ILE A 41 12.32 -6.53 4.82
C ILE A 41 11.71 -5.24 5.39
N SER A 42 10.56 -4.87 4.86
CA SER A 42 9.75 -3.76 5.37
C SER A 42 8.96 -4.15 6.62
N GLU A 43 8.49 -3.16 7.35
CA GLU A 43 7.74 -3.28 8.62
C GLU A 43 6.42 -4.07 8.53
N PRO A 44 5.67 -4.03 7.41
CA PRO A 44 4.43 -4.77 7.26
C PRO A 44 4.56 -6.27 7.54
N LEU A 45 5.57 -6.94 6.98
CA LEU A 45 5.71 -8.40 7.09
C LEU A 45 5.94 -8.86 8.55
N PRO A 46 6.92 -8.32 9.32
CA PRO A 46 7.07 -8.63 10.74
C PRO A 46 5.84 -8.29 11.57
N SER A 47 5.14 -7.20 11.26
CA SER A 47 3.95 -6.76 12.00
C SER A 47 2.78 -7.73 11.81
N VAL A 48 2.54 -8.19 10.58
CA VAL A 48 1.55 -9.24 10.32
C VAL A 48 1.94 -10.53 11.04
N ILE A 49 3.19 -10.99 10.94
CA ILE A 49 3.65 -12.21 11.62
C ILE A 49 3.41 -12.12 13.13
N PHE A 50 3.75 -10.98 13.74
CA PHE A 50 3.49 -10.74 15.15
C PHE A 50 1.99 -10.82 15.46
N GLY A 51 1.14 -10.16 14.66
CA GLY A 51 -0.32 -10.21 14.82
C GLY A 51 -0.88 -11.64 14.70
N LEU A 52 -0.39 -12.45 13.76
CA LEU A 52 -0.80 -13.85 13.60
C LEU A 52 -0.42 -14.71 14.81
N ILE A 53 0.78 -14.49 15.37
CA ILE A 53 1.21 -15.15 16.61
C ILE A 53 0.31 -14.71 17.78
N ALA A 54 0.01 -13.42 17.86
CA ALA A 54 -0.83 -12.85 18.91
C ALA A 54 -2.26 -13.42 18.88
N ASN A 55 -2.89 -13.48 17.70
CA ASN A 55 -4.20 -14.10 17.47
C ASN A 55 -4.26 -15.53 18.05
N LYS A 56 -3.24 -16.35 17.77
CA LYS A 56 -3.21 -17.76 18.22
C LYS A 56 -2.83 -17.95 19.69
N SER A 57 -2.14 -16.98 20.30
CA SER A 57 -1.50 -17.16 21.61
C SER A 57 -2.47 -17.22 22.80
N ASN A 58 -3.76 -16.89 22.63
CA ASN A 58 -4.74 -16.66 23.70
C ASN A 58 -4.29 -15.66 24.80
N TRP A 59 -3.11 -15.06 24.65
CA TRP A 59 -2.48 -14.17 25.62
C TRP A 59 -3.03 -12.76 25.54
N ALA A 60 -3.17 -12.22 24.33
CA ALA A 60 -3.70 -10.89 24.06
C ALA A 60 -4.95 -11.00 23.17
N LYS A 61 -6.12 -10.65 23.71
CA LYS A 61 -7.41 -10.82 23.03
C LYS A 61 -7.91 -9.47 22.52
N PHE A 62 -7.62 -9.17 21.27
CA PHE A 62 -7.96 -7.88 20.66
C PHE A 62 -9.47 -7.72 20.40
N GLU A 63 -10.19 -8.83 20.25
CA GLU A 63 -11.65 -8.88 20.09
C GLU A 63 -12.40 -8.27 21.29
N GLU A 64 -11.81 -8.28 22.49
CA GLU A 64 -12.45 -7.73 23.69
C GLU A 64 -12.39 -6.18 23.74
N TRP A 65 -11.70 -5.52 22.80
CA TRP A 65 -11.57 -4.05 22.76
C TRP A 65 -12.73 -3.36 22.04
N GLY A 66 -13.50 -4.09 21.23
CA GLY A 66 -14.68 -3.60 20.54
C GLY A 66 -15.01 -4.41 19.30
N PRO A 67 -16.08 -4.03 18.58
CA PRO A 67 -16.48 -4.72 17.35
C PRO A 67 -15.37 -4.67 16.30
N GLU A 68 -14.92 -5.85 15.86
CA GLU A 68 -13.78 -5.98 14.94
C GLU A 68 -13.96 -5.18 13.66
N ARG A 69 -15.16 -5.21 13.07
CA ARG A 69 -15.47 -4.47 11.83
C ARG A 69 -15.38 -2.97 12.02
N GLU A 70 -16.00 -2.41 13.05
CA GLU A 70 -15.95 -0.96 13.29
C GLU A 70 -14.52 -0.48 13.53
N ILE A 71 -13.73 -1.26 14.28
CA ILE A 71 -12.32 -0.95 14.51
C ILE A 71 -11.55 -1.05 13.18
N SER A 72 -11.77 -2.10 12.40
CA SER A 72 -11.10 -2.30 11.10
C SER A 72 -11.39 -1.17 10.12
N LEU A 73 -12.67 -0.78 9.97
CA LEU A 73 -13.08 0.29 9.07
C LEU A 73 -12.46 1.63 9.49
N ASN A 74 -12.60 2.01 10.76
CA ASN A 74 -12.10 3.29 11.24
C ASN A 74 -10.56 3.37 11.28
N LEU A 75 -9.90 2.27 11.66
CA LEU A 75 -8.44 2.19 11.66
C LEU A 75 -7.88 2.30 10.24
N THR A 76 -8.43 1.53 9.29
CA THR A 76 -7.99 1.58 7.89
C THR A 76 -8.25 2.95 7.27
N ARG A 77 -9.40 3.59 7.53
CA ARG A 77 -9.70 4.97 7.09
C ARG A 77 -8.68 5.99 7.57
N ILE A 78 -8.34 5.97 8.86
CA ILE A 78 -7.36 6.90 9.44
C ILE A 78 -5.98 6.70 8.81
N VAL A 79 -5.54 5.44 8.71
CA VAL A 79 -4.21 5.09 8.21
C VAL A 79 -4.08 5.45 6.73
N LEU A 80 -5.05 5.06 5.91
CA LEU A 80 -5.07 5.37 4.48
C LEU A 80 -5.18 6.88 4.25
N GLY A 81 -6.10 7.59 4.91
CA GLY A 81 -6.25 9.03 4.73
C GLY A 81 -4.94 9.80 5.01
N ILE A 82 -4.25 9.45 6.09
CA ILE A 82 -2.93 10.02 6.41
C ILE A 82 -1.90 9.68 5.33
N GLN A 83 -1.78 8.41 4.96
CA GLN A 83 -0.76 7.96 4.02
C GLN A 83 -0.98 8.49 2.61
N LEU A 84 -2.22 8.63 2.18
CA LEU A 84 -2.59 9.21 0.90
C LEU A 84 -2.26 10.70 0.87
N ALA A 85 -2.52 11.44 1.96
CA ALA A 85 -2.08 12.83 2.06
C ALA A 85 -0.56 12.98 2.03
N VAL A 86 0.18 12.14 2.77
CA VAL A 86 1.65 12.15 2.75
C VAL A 86 2.19 11.75 1.37
N THR A 87 1.58 10.76 0.72
CA THR A 87 1.89 10.35 -0.65
C THR A 87 1.71 11.52 -1.62
N GLY A 88 0.61 12.25 -1.51
CA GLY A 88 0.37 13.44 -2.32
C GLY A 88 1.42 14.54 -2.11
N VAL A 89 1.87 14.76 -0.87
CA VAL A 89 2.94 15.72 -0.56
C VAL A 89 4.29 15.29 -1.14
N ARG A 90 4.56 13.98 -1.24
CA ARG A 90 5.83 13.45 -1.76
C ARG A 90 5.93 13.50 -3.28
N LEU A 91 4.82 13.70 -3.98
CA LEU A 91 4.84 13.83 -5.43
C LEU A 91 5.50 15.15 -5.86
N PRO A 92 6.20 15.17 -7.01
CA PRO A 92 6.73 16.40 -7.58
C PRO A 92 5.65 17.48 -7.75
N ALA A 93 6.07 18.74 -7.79
CA ALA A 93 5.16 19.85 -8.02
C ALA A 93 4.29 19.65 -9.27
N LYS A 94 2.97 19.78 -9.09
CA LYS A 94 1.96 19.68 -10.16
C LYS A 94 1.97 18.34 -10.90
N TYR A 95 2.47 17.27 -10.27
CA TYR A 95 2.69 15.99 -10.94
C TYR A 95 1.42 15.42 -11.59
N LEU A 96 0.25 15.55 -10.93
CA LEU A 96 -1.03 15.09 -11.47
C LEU A 96 -1.39 15.76 -12.81
N PHE A 97 -0.92 16.98 -13.05
CA PHE A 97 -1.16 17.72 -14.30
C PHE A 97 -0.10 17.41 -15.35
N THR A 98 1.15 17.14 -14.95
CA THR A 98 2.21 16.81 -15.90
C THR A 98 2.09 15.37 -16.39
N ALA A 99 1.71 14.44 -15.50
CA ALA A 99 1.56 13.00 -15.78
C ALA A 99 0.08 12.58 -15.95
N TRP A 100 -0.81 13.52 -16.32
CA TRP A 100 -2.26 13.28 -16.37
C TRP A 100 -2.63 12.12 -17.32
N GLN A 101 -1.91 11.98 -18.44
CA GLN A 101 -2.15 10.92 -19.41
C GLN A 101 -1.87 9.54 -18.76
N SER A 102 -0.74 9.42 -18.09
CA SER A 102 -0.29 8.21 -17.39
C SER A 102 -1.26 7.81 -16.30
N ILE A 103 -1.66 8.79 -15.48
CA ILE A 103 -2.63 8.57 -14.40
C ILE A 103 -3.99 8.16 -14.98
N ALA A 104 -4.47 8.81 -16.04
CA ALA A 104 -5.73 8.44 -16.69
C ALA A 104 -5.70 7.00 -17.24
N VAL A 105 -4.59 6.58 -17.85
CA VAL A 105 -4.41 5.21 -18.35
C VAL A 105 -4.35 4.20 -17.20
N LEU A 106 -3.66 4.53 -16.11
CA LEU A 106 -3.58 3.64 -14.94
C LEU A 106 -4.92 3.49 -14.23
N LEU A 107 -5.62 4.61 -13.97
CA LEU A 107 -6.88 4.64 -13.22
C LEU A 107 -8.08 4.11 -14.00
N VAL A 108 -8.12 4.29 -15.33
CA VAL A 108 -9.28 3.91 -16.12
C VAL A 108 -9.09 2.54 -16.78
N PRO A 109 -8.37 2.39 -17.91
CA PRO A 109 -8.28 1.09 -18.58
C PRO A 109 -7.53 0.03 -17.77
N VAL A 110 -6.40 0.37 -17.11
CA VAL A 110 -5.61 -0.62 -16.38
C VAL A 110 -6.36 -1.13 -15.14
N MET A 111 -6.88 -0.24 -14.27
CA MET A 111 -7.71 -0.66 -13.14
C MET A 111 -8.99 -1.39 -13.57
N THR A 112 -9.63 -1.01 -14.69
CA THR A 112 -10.80 -1.75 -15.20
C THR A 112 -10.45 -3.19 -15.57
N ILE A 113 -9.29 -3.39 -16.22
CA ILE A 113 -8.81 -4.75 -16.55
C ILE A 113 -8.46 -5.50 -15.27
N MET A 114 -7.80 -4.85 -14.30
CA MET A 114 -7.50 -5.45 -13.00
C MET A 114 -8.77 -5.91 -12.29
N TRP A 115 -9.83 -5.10 -12.34
CA TRP A 115 -11.11 -5.41 -11.74
C TRP A 115 -11.78 -6.62 -12.40
N ILE A 116 -11.87 -6.62 -13.73
CA ILE A 116 -12.49 -7.72 -14.49
C ILE A 116 -11.69 -9.02 -14.33
N VAL A 117 -10.36 -8.96 -14.36
CA VAL A 117 -9.50 -10.14 -14.21
C VAL A 117 -9.59 -10.69 -12.78
N SER A 118 -9.55 -9.84 -11.76
CA SER A 118 -9.78 -10.27 -10.36
C SER A 118 -11.15 -10.92 -10.21
N ALA A 119 -12.20 -10.32 -10.78
CA ALA A 119 -13.55 -10.85 -10.74
C ALA A 119 -13.67 -12.21 -11.42
N LEU A 120 -13.04 -12.37 -12.59
CA LEU A 120 -13.00 -13.63 -13.31
C LEU A 120 -12.27 -14.72 -12.52
N ILE A 121 -11.13 -14.40 -11.89
CA ILE A 121 -10.39 -15.35 -11.07
C ILE A 121 -11.23 -15.81 -9.88
N VAL A 122 -11.85 -14.87 -9.16
CA VAL A 122 -12.73 -15.18 -8.02
C VAL A 122 -13.92 -16.03 -8.48
N TYR A 123 -14.59 -15.65 -9.57
CA TYR A 123 -15.72 -16.39 -10.14
C TYR A 123 -15.35 -17.83 -10.54
N LEU A 124 -14.17 -18.04 -11.14
CA LEU A 124 -13.75 -19.36 -11.62
C LEU A 124 -13.32 -20.29 -10.48
N VAL A 125 -12.80 -19.74 -9.38
CA VAL A 125 -12.21 -20.55 -8.30
C VAL A 125 -13.16 -20.70 -7.11
N VAL A 126 -13.97 -19.70 -6.79
CA VAL A 126 -14.90 -19.75 -5.66
C VAL A 126 -16.19 -20.48 -6.07
N PRO A 127 -16.56 -21.60 -5.42
CA PRO A 127 -17.78 -22.32 -5.74
C PRO A 127 -19.03 -21.46 -5.51
N ASN A 128 -20.06 -21.67 -6.33
CA ASN A 128 -21.39 -21.04 -6.21
C ASN A 128 -21.38 -19.50 -6.21
N PHE A 129 -20.33 -18.88 -6.77
CA PHE A 129 -20.29 -17.45 -7.01
C PHE A 129 -20.88 -17.12 -8.38
N SER A 130 -21.70 -16.08 -8.42
CA SER A 130 -22.02 -15.41 -9.67
C SER A 130 -20.84 -14.54 -10.11
N PHE A 131 -20.81 -14.16 -11.39
CA PHE A 131 -19.80 -13.21 -11.86
C PHE A 131 -19.91 -11.85 -11.14
N LEU A 132 -21.11 -11.47 -10.70
CA LEU A 132 -21.34 -10.24 -9.93
C LEU A 132 -20.72 -10.30 -8.53
N ASP A 133 -20.78 -11.46 -7.86
CA ASP A 133 -20.07 -11.69 -6.60
C ASP A 133 -18.54 -11.57 -6.79
N GLY A 134 -18.05 -12.07 -7.93
CA GLY A 134 -16.69 -11.86 -8.39
C GLY A 134 -16.35 -10.38 -8.57
N LEU A 135 -17.23 -9.57 -9.17
CA LEU A 135 -17.02 -8.13 -9.34
C LEU A 135 -16.95 -7.39 -7.99
N LEU A 136 -17.76 -7.78 -7.01
CA LEU A 136 -17.73 -7.19 -5.67
C LEU A 136 -16.39 -7.46 -4.96
N ILE A 137 -15.96 -8.73 -4.87
CA ILE A 137 -14.65 -9.07 -4.28
C ILE A 137 -13.51 -8.49 -5.12
N GLY A 138 -13.62 -8.55 -6.43
CA GLY A 138 -12.66 -8.00 -7.38
C GLY A 138 -12.42 -6.51 -7.15
N ALA A 139 -13.47 -5.73 -6.84
CA ALA A 139 -13.35 -4.32 -6.55
C ALA A 139 -12.52 -4.07 -5.28
N CYS A 140 -12.72 -4.86 -4.21
CA CYS A 140 -11.93 -4.75 -2.98
C CYS A 140 -10.44 -4.96 -3.22
N VAL A 141 -10.08 -5.85 -4.14
CA VAL A 141 -8.68 -6.20 -4.43
C VAL A 141 -8.15 -5.53 -5.69
N THR A 142 -8.83 -4.53 -6.25
CA THR A 142 -8.33 -3.80 -7.43
C THR A 142 -7.32 -2.71 -7.05
N PRO A 143 -7.57 -1.86 -6.03
CA PRO A 143 -6.60 -0.86 -5.60
C PRO A 143 -5.24 -1.46 -5.21
N THR A 144 -4.20 -0.63 -5.35
CA THR A 144 -2.82 -0.99 -4.98
C THR A 144 -2.41 -0.22 -3.74
N ASP A 145 -1.75 -0.90 -2.82
CA ASP A 145 -1.45 -0.37 -1.49
C ASP A 145 -0.24 0.58 -1.50
N PRO A 146 -0.38 1.85 -1.10
CA PRO A 146 0.72 2.82 -1.10
C PRO A 146 1.80 2.49 -0.07
N ILE A 147 1.47 1.79 1.02
CA ILE A 147 2.42 1.46 2.09
C ILE A 147 3.42 0.41 1.62
N LEU A 148 2.91 -0.70 1.08
CA LEU A 148 3.73 -1.77 0.55
C LEU A 148 4.51 -1.29 -0.68
N CYS A 149 3.90 -0.46 -1.52
CA CYS A 149 4.61 0.21 -2.61
C CYS A 149 5.79 1.07 -2.12
N GLY A 150 5.72 1.64 -0.93
CA GLY A 150 6.80 2.44 -0.34
C GLY A 150 8.16 1.72 -0.33
N SER A 151 8.17 0.39 -0.22
CA SER A 151 9.40 -0.42 -0.23
C SER A 151 10.12 -0.49 -1.60
N ILE A 152 9.42 -0.22 -2.71
CA ILE A 152 10.00 -0.16 -4.07
C ILE A 152 10.21 1.27 -4.58
N VAL A 153 9.52 2.25 -3.98
CA VAL A 153 9.65 3.67 -4.30
C VAL A 153 10.72 4.34 -3.43
N HIS A 154 10.95 3.83 -2.22
CA HIS A 154 11.85 4.41 -1.24
C HIS A 154 12.91 3.43 -0.73
N GLY A 155 13.99 3.99 -0.19
CA GLY A 155 15.10 3.24 0.38
C GLY A 155 16.17 2.85 -0.64
N ARG A 156 17.24 2.22 -0.13
CA ARG A 156 18.46 1.93 -0.91
C ARG A 156 18.21 1.09 -2.15
N PHE A 157 17.26 0.16 -2.10
CA PHE A 157 16.91 -0.66 -3.26
C PHE A 157 16.30 0.20 -4.37
N ALA A 158 15.29 1.01 -4.03
CA ALA A 158 14.61 1.89 -4.95
C ALA A 158 15.56 2.91 -5.60
N ASP A 159 16.40 3.55 -4.79
CA ASP A 159 17.36 4.56 -5.27
C ASP A 159 18.41 3.99 -6.22
N LYS A 160 18.77 2.72 -6.05
CA LYS A 160 19.80 2.07 -6.85
C LYS A 160 19.26 1.42 -8.13
N TYR A 161 18.08 0.82 -8.07
CA TYR A 161 17.59 -0.08 -9.14
C TYR A 161 16.35 0.42 -9.89
N VAL A 162 15.63 1.43 -9.38
CA VAL A 162 14.37 1.89 -10.00
C VAL A 162 14.49 3.35 -10.44
N PRO A 163 14.33 3.65 -11.76
CA PRO A 163 14.38 5.01 -12.26
C PRO A 163 13.37 5.92 -11.56
N LYS A 164 13.75 7.16 -11.26
CA LYS A 164 12.88 8.12 -10.56
C LYS A 164 11.52 8.30 -11.25
N ARG A 165 11.49 8.34 -12.60
CA ARG A 165 10.22 8.44 -13.36
C ARG A 165 9.24 7.30 -13.07
N VAL A 166 9.75 6.07 -12.97
CA VAL A 166 8.94 4.87 -12.65
C VAL A 166 8.46 4.94 -11.20
N ARG A 167 9.32 5.41 -10.29
CA ARG A 167 8.96 5.59 -8.88
C ARG A 167 7.86 6.63 -8.69
N ASP A 168 7.98 7.78 -9.33
CA ASP A 168 7.01 8.88 -9.22
C ASP A 168 5.65 8.47 -9.79
N VAL A 169 5.60 7.73 -10.92
CA VAL A 169 4.32 7.26 -11.49
C VAL A 169 3.67 6.16 -10.66
N ILE A 170 4.45 5.22 -10.10
CA ILE A 170 3.92 4.18 -9.18
C ILE A 170 3.37 4.82 -7.91
N LEU A 171 4.06 5.83 -7.38
CA LEU A 171 3.61 6.55 -6.19
C LEU A 171 2.31 7.33 -6.46
N ALA A 172 2.22 8.00 -7.62
CA ALA A 172 1.02 8.75 -8.00
C ALA A 172 -0.18 7.84 -8.23
N GLU A 173 0.03 6.70 -8.88
CA GLU A 173 -0.97 5.67 -9.07
C GLU A 173 -1.43 5.11 -7.73
N ALA A 174 -0.52 4.63 -6.87
CA ALA A 174 -0.92 4.04 -5.58
C ALA A 174 -1.66 5.05 -4.69
N GLY A 175 -1.29 6.33 -4.75
CA GLY A 175 -2.00 7.40 -4.05
C GLY A 175 -3.39 7.72 -4.63
N ALA A 176 -3.59 7.56 -5.94
CA ALA A 176 -4.88 7.81 -6.57
C ALA A 176 -5.81 6.59 -6.56
N ASN A 177 -5.26 5.37 -6.62
CA ASN A 177 -6.00 4.11 -6.76
C ASN A 177 -6.94 3.85 -5.58
N ASP A 178 -6.50 4.13 -4.34
CA ASP A 178 -7.31 3.86 -3.14
C ASP A 178 -8.54 4.78 -3.06
N GLY A 179 -8.47 6.01 -3.57
CA GLY A 179 -9.65 6.87 -3.75
C GLY A 179 -10.48 6.45 -4.97
N PHE A 180 -9.82 6.18 -6.09
CA PHE A 180 -10.48 5.82 -7.35
C PHE A 180 -11.06 4.39 -7.40
N GLY A 181 -11.05 3.63 -6.30
CA GLY A 181 -11.68 2.32 -6.21
C GLY A 181 -13.21 2.37 -6.05
N TYR A 182 -13.76 3.48 -5.53
CA TYR A 182 -15.20 3.69 -5.32
C TYR A 182 -16.06 3.42 -6.57
N PRO A 183 -15.73 3.93 -7.77
CA PRO A 183 -16.50 3.64 -8.99
C PRO A 183 -16.70 2.15 -9.24
N PHE A 184 -15.70 1.32 -8.98
CA PHE A 184 -15.75 -0.10 -9.26
C PHE A 184 -16.60 -0.85 -8.23
N LEU A 185 -16.39 -0.58 -6.93
CA LEU A 185 -17.16 -1.21 -5.87
C LEU A 185 -18.65 -0.81 -5.96
N PHE A 186 -18.94 0.49 -6.05
CA PHE A 186 -20.32 0.96 -6.06
C PHE A 186 -21.03 0.66 -7.37
N LEU A 187 -20.34 0.51 -8.51
CA LEU A 187 -20.99 0.00 -9.72
C LEU A 187 -21.51 -1.43 -9.50
N ALA A 188 -20.68 -2.31 -8.94
CA ALA A 188 -21.08 -3.68 -8.63
C ALA A 188 -22.22 -3.72 -7.61
N LEU A 189 -22.13 -2.93 -6.53
CA LEU A 189 -23.21 -2.82 -5.54
C LEU A 189 -24.50 -2.28 -6.14
N CYS A 190 -24.42 -1.27 -7.01
CA CYS A 190 -25.59 -0.70 -7.68
C CYS A 190 -26.27 -1.73 -8.59
N ILE A 191 -25.49 -2.50 -9.35
CA ILE A 191 -26.01 -3.60 -10.19
C ILE A 191 -26.61 -4.70 -9.32
N TYR A 192 -26.04 -4.96 -8.15
CA TYR A 192 -26.53 -5.96 -7.21
C TYR A 192 -27.88 -5.55 -6.58
N ARG A 193 -28.02 -4.27 -6.22
CA ARG A 193 -29.18 -3.78 -5.43
C ARG A 193 -30.33 -3.25 -6.25
N TYR A 194 -30.05 -2.60 -7.37
CA TYR A 194 -31.01 -1.80 -8.15
C TYR A 194 -31.21 -2.38 -9.55
N SER A 195 -32.21 -1.87 -10.27
CA SER A 195 -32.48 -2.26 -11.66
C SER A 195 -32.82 -1.05 -12.54
N GLY A 196 -32.63 -1.20 -13.85
CA GLY A 196 -32.97 -0.17 -14.84
C GLY A 196 -32.19 1.13 -14.65
N THR A 197 -32.88 2.26 -14.80
CA THR A 197 -32.28 3.61 -14.74
C THR A 197 -31.80 4.00 -13.35
N GLU A 198 -32.25 3.33 -12.29
CA GLU A 198 -31.81 3.63 -10.93
C GLU A 198 -30.34 3.29 -10.73
N ILE A 199 -29.81 2.25 -11.40
CA ILE A 199 -28.37 1.92 -11.38
C ILE A 199 -27.55 3.11 -11.85
N ALA A 200 -27.93 3.71 -12.99
CA ALA A 200 -27.22 4.84 -13.57
C ALA A 200 -27.32 6.08 -12.67
N LYS A 201 -28.47 6.31 -12.03
CA LYS A 201 -28.64 7.41 -11.09
C LYS A 201 -27.77 7.23 -9.84
N GLN A 202 -27.80 6.06 -9.21
CA GLN A 202 -27.02 5.75 -8.02
C GLN A 202 -25.52 5.88 -8.32
N TRP A 203 -25.07 5.28 -9.42
CA TRP A 203 -23.66 5.30 -9.77
C TRP A 203 -23.17 6.67 -10.28
N ILE A 204 -23.85 7.29 -11.25
CA ILE A 204 -23.37 8.56 -11.84
C ILE A 204 -23.56 9.74 -10.88
N VAL A 205 -24.74 9.85 -10.25
CA VAL A 205 -25.05 11.04 -9.44
C VAL A 205 -24.44 10.91 -8.04
N TYR A 206 -24.65 9.78 -7.36
CA TYR A 206 -24.19 9.65 -5.98
C TYR A 206 -22.71 9.24 -5.93
N THR A 207 -22.29 8.17 -6.60
CA THR A 207 -20.87 7.77 -6.54
C THR A 207 -19.96 8.75 -7.30
N ILE A 208 -20.18 8.97 -8.60
CA ILE A 208 -19.25 9.78 -9.40
C ILE A 208 -19.33 11.27 -9.02
N LEU A 209 -20.52 11.88 -9.10
CA LEU A 209 -20.64 13.34 -8.91
C LEU A 209 -20.61 13.76 -7.43
N TYR A 210 -21.32 13.06 -6.55
CA TYR A 210 -21.41 13.45 -5.14
C TYR A 210 -20.22 12.95 -4.32
N GLU A 211 -19.90 11.66 -4.30
CA GLU A 211 -18.82 11.16 -3.43
C GLU A 211 -17.44 11.56 -3.96
N ILE A 212 -17.17 11.28 -5.24
CA ILE A 212 -15.83 11.44 -5.82
C ILE A 212 -15.54 12.87 -6.25
N MET A 213 -16.37 13.46 -7.13
CA MET A 213 -16.08 14.79 -7.66
C MET A 213 -16.17 15.87 -6.58
N LEU A 214 -17.08 15.75 -5.61
CA LEU A 214 -17.10 16.63 -4.44
C LEU A 214 -15.91 16.36 -3.52
N GLY A 215 -15.50 15.10 -3.33
CA GLY A 215 -14.27 14.72 -2.62
C GLY A 215 -13.03 15.40 -3.19
N ILE A 216 -12.85 15.33 -4.51
CA ILE A 216 -11.76 16.01 -5.23
C ILE A 216 -11.84 17.53 -5.04
N ALA A 217 -13.02 18.14 -5.21
CA ALA A 217 -13.20 19.58 -5.03
C ALA A 217 -12.92 20.01 -3.59
N TYR A 218 -13.40 19.24 -2.61
CA TYR A 218 -13.17 19.45 -1.19
C TYR A 218 -11.69 19.37 -0.84
N GLY A 219 -11.01 18.31 -1.26
CA GLY A 219 -9.57 18.13 -1.06
C GLY A 219 -8.76 19.24 -1.71
N ALA A 220 -9.12 19.67 -2.92
CA ALA A 220 -8.44 20.78 -3.59
C ALA A 220 -8.59 22.11 -2.85
N VAL A 221 -9.80 22.42 -2.36
CA VAL A 221 -10.06 23.62 -1.56
C VAL A 221 -9.32 23.55 -0.22
N ALA A 222 -9.42 22.43 0.50
CA ALA A 222 -8.76 22.23 1.78
C ALA A 222 -7.23 22.34 1.65
N GLY A 223 -6.63 21.65 0.68
CA GLY A 223 -5.19 21.72 0.39
C GLY A 223 -4.72 23.12 0.02
N LEU A 224 -5.53 23.87 -0.75
CA LEU A 224 -5.20 25.25 -1.13
C LEU A 224 -5.27 26.22 0.06
N LEU A 225 -6.30 26.07 0.91
CA LEU A 225 -6.40 26.84 2.16
C LEU A 225 -5.25 26.52 3.09
N ALA A 226 -4.93 25.23 3.24
CA ALA A 226 -3.82 24.73 4.03
C ALA A 226 -2.47 25.27 3.54
N GLN A 227 -2.21 25.24 2.22
CA GLN A 227 -1.00 25.81 1.63
C GLN A 227 -0.85 27.30 1.95
N ARG A 228 -1.93 28.08 1.77
CA ARG A 228 -1.91 29.52 2.06
C ARG A 228 -1.73 29.82 3.54
N ALA A 229 -2.42 29.08 4.40
CA ALA A 229 -2.31 29.20 5.85
C ALA A 229 -0.88 28.90 6.30
N MET A 230 -0.26 27.83 5.80
CA MET A 230 1.12 27.47 6.13
C MET A 230 2.13 28.51 5.64
N LYS A 231 1.95 29.04 4.43
CA LYS A 231 2.81 30.12 3.91
C LYS A 231 2.70 31.39 4.76
N TYR A 232 1.49 31.76 5.15
CA TYR A 232 1.24 32.88 6.05
C TYR A 232 1.89 32.65 7.42
N SER A 233 1.62 31.50 8.05
CA SER A 233 2.18 31.15 9.36
C SER A 233 3.71 31.14 9.36
N ARG A 234 4.34 30.66 8.28
CA ARG A 234 5.81 30.68 8.15
C ARG A 234 6.35 32.10 7.96
N HIS A 235 5.69 32.93 7.16
CA HIS A 235 6.10 34.31 6.94
C HIS A 235 6.10 35.14 8.24
N TYR A 236 5.13 34.90 9.11
CA TYR A 236 5.00 35.59 10.40
C TYR A 236 5.62 34.83 11.58
N ASN A 237 6.36 33.74 11.32
CA ASN A 237 6.97 32.89 12.36
C ASN A 237 5.97 32.40 13.43
N LEU A 238 4.74 32.07 13.03
CA LEU A 238 3.68 31.57 13.90
C LEU A 238 3.73 30.06 14.11
N VAL A 239 4.36 29.33 13.18
CA VAL A 239 4.50 27.87 13.24
C VAL A 239 5.95 27.53 13.55
N ASP A 240 6.15 26.64 14.50
CA ASP A 240 7.43 26.03 14.82
C ASP A 240 7.71 24.83 13.90
N THR A 241 8.92 24.28 14.00
CA THR A 241 9.37 23.19 13.14
C THR A 241 8.51 21.93 13.30
N ASP A 242 8.22 21.54 14.55
CA ASP A 242 7.46 20.32 14.85
C ASP A 242 6.00 20.45 14.37
N GLY A 243 5.38 21.62 14.60
CA GLY A 243 4.06 21.93 14.08
C GLY A 243 4.00 21.92 12.56
N TYR A 244 5.05 22.38 11.88
CA TYR A 244 5.14 22.34 10.42
C TYR A 244 5.16 20.90 9.89
N PHE A 245 5.91 20.00 10.54
CA PHE A 245 6.00 18.60 10.11
C PHE A 245 4.74 17.79 10.40
N PHE A 246 4.12 18.03 11.55
CA PHE A 246 2.86 17.38 11.94
C PHE A 246 1.65 17.85 11.11
N PHE A 247 1.73 19.02 10.48
CA PHE A 247 0.60 19.65 9.82
C PHE A 247 -0.11 18.77 8.78
N VAL A 248 0.63 18.01 7.96
CA VAL A 248 0.02 17.09 6.98
C VAL A 248 -0.83 15.99 7.63
N PHE A 249 -0.42 15.48 8.79
CA PHE A 249 -1.17 14.49 9.56
C PHE A 249 -2.46 15.09 10.13
N ALA A 250 -2.35 16.30 10.72
CA ALA A 250 -3.50 17.02 11.24
C ALA A 250 -4.51 17.36 10.13
N MET A 251 -4.03 17.80 8.97
CA MET A 251 -4.86 18.07 7.80
C MET A 251 -5.57 16.80 7.31
N ALA A 252 -4.85 15.67 7.22
CA ALA A 252 -5.45 14.41 6.81
C ALA A 252 -6.54 13.95 7.79
N LEU A 253 -6.29 13.99 9.10
CA LEU A 253 -7.30 13.66 10.11
C LEU A 253 -8.53 14.57 10.02
N PHE A 254 -8.31 15.87 9.81
CA PHE A 254 -9.40 16.83 9.61
C PHE A 254 -10.23 16.46 8.38
N ILE A 255 -9.59 16.15 7.24
CA ILE A 255 -10.26 15.78 5.99
C ILE A 255 -10.99 14.43 6.14
N VAL A 256 -10.40 13.41 6.77
CA VAL A 256 -11.07 12.13 7.05
C VAL A 256 -12.34 12.36 7.87
N GLY A 257 -12.23 13.09 8.98
CA GLY A 257 -13.38 13.36 9.84
C GLY A 257 -14.48 14.16 9.14
N THR A 258 -14.12 15.28 8.50
CA THR A 258 -15.09 16.16 7.83
C THR A 258 -15.64 15.60 6.52
N GLY A 259 -14.83 14.87 5.75
CA GLY A 259 -15.26 14.15 4.57
C GLY A 259 -16.26 13.05 4.91
N GLY A 260 -16.01 12.30 5.99
CA GLY A 260 -16.97 11.36 6.54
C GLY A 260 -18.29 12.02 6.98
N LEU A 261 -18.25 13.21 7.59
CA LEU A 261 -19.47 13.98 7.93
C LEU A 261 -20.27 14.42 6.70
N LEU A 262 -19.58 14.70 5.59
CA LEU A 262 -20.19 15.08 4.32
C LEU A 262 -20.65 13.85 3.51
N GLY A 263 -20.19 12.65 3.85
CA GLY A 263 -20.44 11.44 3.06
C GLY A 263 -19.78 11.49 1.69
N ILE A 264 -18.58 12.07 1.60
CA ILE A 264 -17.77 12.12 0.37
C ILE A 264 -16.57 11.19 0.47
N ASP A 265 -15.92 10.92 -0.65
CA ASP A 265 -14.67 10.15 -0.69
C ASP A 265 -13.54 10.93 0.01
N ASP A 266 -13.34 10.60 1.28
CA ASP A 266 -12.37 11.24 2.16
C ASP A 266 -10.93 10.81 1.86
N LEU A 267 -10.72 9.58 1.41
CA LEU A 267 -9.42 9.07 0.97
C LEU A 267 -8.90 9.83 -0.24
N PHE A 268 -9.74 10.02 -1.26
CA PHE A 268 -9.35 10.77 -2.45
C PHE A 268 -9.19 12.26 -2.13
N ALA A 269 -10.05 12.83 -1.27
CA ALA A 269 -9.89 14.19 -0.77
C ALA A 269 -8.53 14.39 -0.07
N CYS A 270 -8.09 13.43 0.77
CA CYS A 270 -6.77 13.46 1.41
C CYS A 270 -5.62 13.47 0.40
N PHE A 271 -5.66 12.57 -0.60
CA PHE A 271 -4.64 12.52 -1.66
C PHE A 271 -4.55 13.84 -2.43
N VAL A 272 -5.69 14.37 -2.87
CA VAL A 272 -5.76 15.64 -3.61
C VAL A 272 -5.28 16.79 -2.74
N ALA A 273 -5.68 16.85 -1.47
CA ALA A 273 -5.21 17.89 -0.55
C ALA A 273 -3.70 17.86 -0.34
N GLY A 274 -3.10 16.66 -0.22
CA GLY A 274 -1.65 16.49 -0.15
C GLY A 274 -0.94 17.01 -1.41
N CYS A 275 -1.44 16.67 -2.59
CA CYS A 275 -0.91 17.16 -3.87
C CYS A 275 -0.99 18.68 -4.00
N VAL A 276 -2.12 19.27 -3.59
CA VAL A 276 -2.32 20.73 -3.65
C VAL A 276 -1.49 21.45 -2.59
N LEU A 277 -1.31 20.87 -1.39
CA LEU A 277 -0.42 21.41 -0.37
C LEU A 277 1.01 21.55 -0.91
N ASN A 278 1.50 20.53 -1.62
CA ASN A 278 2.82 20.53 -2.26
C ASN A 278 2.85 21.09 -3.70
N TRP A 279 1.82 21.83 -4.14
CA TRP A 279 1.73 22.30 -5.53
C TRP A 279 2.95 23.11 -6.02
N ASN A 280 3.66 23.77 -5.11
CA ASN A 280 4.81 24.64 -5.38
C ASN A 280 6.16 23.98 -5.05
N ASN A 281 6.18 22.70 -4.65
CA ASN A 281 7.33 21.99 -4.08
C ASN A 281 7.83 22.50 -2.71
N GLU A 282 7.38 23.68 -2.25
CA GLU A 282 7.87 24.32 -1.01
C GLU A 282 7.69 23.45 0.23
N TYR A 283 6.59 22.69 0.33
CA TYR A 283 6.31 21.87 1.51
C TYR A 283 7.22 20.64 1.56
N GLN A 284 7.30 19.89 0.46
CA GLN A 284 8.16 18.70 0.35
C GLN A 284 9.62 19.03 0.60
N GLU A 285 10.14 20.13 0.04
CA GLU A 285 11.53 20.56 0.26
C GLU A 285 11.78 20.89 1.73
N ALA A 286 10.83 21.56 2.40
CA ALA A 286 10.94 21.90 3.81
C ALA A 286 10.88 20.66 4.72
N THR A 287 10.20 19.59 4.30
CA THR A 287 10.06 18.36 5.10
C THR A 287 10.97 17.22 4.65
N ALA A 288 11.82 17.42 3.64
CA ALA A 288 12.64 16.36 3.04
C ALA A 288 13.66 15.74 4.01
N SER A 289 14.16 16.54 4.97
CA SER A 289 15.14 16.11 5.97
C SER A 289 14.52 15.79 7.34
N ASP A 290 13.19 15.72 7.43
CA ASP A 290 12.50 15.49 8.70
C ASP A 290 12.43 14.00 9.06
N SER A 291 12.51 13.73 10.37
CA SER A 291 12.37 12.41 10.96
C SER A 291 10.99 12.15 11.60
N LEU A 292 10.18 13.19 11.83
CA LEU A 292 8.86 13.05 12.45
C LEU A 292 7.88 12.34 11.51
N GLN A 293 7.82 12.71 10.22
CA GLN A 293 6.89 12.02 9.29
C GLN A 293 7.16 10.51 9.18
N PRO A 294 8.40 10.04 8.96
CA PRO A 294 8.70 8.61 8.94
C PRO A 294 8.39 7.88 10.25
N VAL A 295 8.57 8.54 11.40
CA VAL A 295 8.23 7.95 12.71
C VAL A 295 6.72 7.78 12.87
N MET A 296 5.94 8.78 12.47
CA MET A 296 4.47 8.70 12.51
C MET A 296 3.95 7.62 11.57
N GLU A 297 4.48 7.53 10.35
CA GLU A 297 4.16 6.44 9.42
C GLU A 297 4.51 5.07 10.00
N LEU A 298 5.67 4.95 10.65
CA LEU A 298 6.08 3.71 11.31
C LEU A 298 5.05 3.25 12.35
N VAL A 299 4.60 4.16 13.23
CA VAL A 299 3.60 3.83 14.26
C VAL A 299 2.29 3.35 13.63
N LEU A 300 1.81 4.03 12.59
CA LEU A 300 0.59 3.65 11.88
C LEU A 300 0.74 2.30 11.18
N ASN A 301 1.88 2.06 10.53
CA ASN A 301 2.18 0.81 9.83
C ASN A 301 2.26 -0.37 10.82
N LEU A 302 2.99 -0.23 11.92
CA LEU A 302 3.07 -1.27 12.95
C LEU A 302 1.67 -1.59 13.50
N GLY A 303 0.85 -0.58 13.75
CA GLY A 303 -0.53 -0.71 14.22
C GLY A 303 -1.43 -1.46 13.25
N VAL A 304 -1.56 -0.97 12.02
CA VAL A 304 -2.51 -1.53 11.04
C VAL A 304 -2.13 -2.93 10.58
N PHE A 305 -0.85 -3.23 10.39
CA PHE A 305 -0.42 -4.56 9.96
C PHE A 305 -0.45 -5.56 11.10
N THR A 306 -0.20 -5.14 12.35
CA THR A 306 -0.49 -5.98 13.51
C THR A 306 -1.98 -6.29 13.58
N TRP A 307 -2.84 -5.29 13.37
CA TRP A 307 -4.30 -5.47 13.34
C TRP A 307 -4.75 -6.46 12.26
N ILE A 308 -4.22 -6.37 11.03
CA ILE A 308 -4.49 -7.36 9.96
C ILE A 308 -4.10 -8.78 10.40
N GLY A 309 -2.93 -8.95 11.05
CA GLY A 309 -2.50 -10.26 11.53
C GLY A 309 -3.39 -10.78 12.67
N VAL A 310 -3.82 -9.90 13.55
CA VAL A 310 -4.68 -10.22 14.69
C VAL A 310 -6.10 -10.59 14.26
N THR A 311 -6.64 -9.95 13.23
CA THR A 311 -8.02 -10.16 12.73
C THR A 311 -8.10 -11.25 11.65
N MET A 312 -7.00 -11.97 11.40
CA MET A 312 -6.96 -12.99 10.36
C MET A 312 -7.96 -14.13 10.65
N PRO A 313 -8.93 -14.43 9.76
CA PRO A 313 -10.00 -15.40 10.00
C PRO A 313 -9.53 -16.85 9.77
N TRP A 314 -8.55 -17.32 10.55
CA TRP A 314 -7.90 -18.63 10.37
C TRP A 314 -8.86 -19.81 10.40
N ALA A 315 -9.90 -19.75 11.23
CA ALA A 315 -10.91 -20.80 11.34
C ALA A 315 -11.71 -20.93 10.02
N GLU A 316 -11.95 -19.81 9.33
CA GLU A 316 -12.78 -19.76 8.14
C GLU A 316 -12.08 -20.34 6.91
N PHE A 317 -10.74 -20.30 6.84
CA PHE A 317 -9.98 -20.87 5.72
C PHE A 317 -10.16 -22.38 5.54
N ASN A 318 -10.58 -23.11 6.58
CA ASN A 318 -10.91 -24.53 6.47
C ASN A 318 -12.43 -24.79 6.48
N ASN A 319 -13.22 -23.85 7.02
CA ASN A 319 -14.66 -24.03 7.21
C ASN A 319 -15.49 -23.54 6.01
N VAL A 320 -15.00 -22.55 5.28
CA VAL A 320 -15.72 -21.94 4.16
C VAL A 320 -15.42 -22.69 2.86
N MET A 321 -14.14 -22.90 2.55
CA MET A 321 -13.68 -23.54 1.33
C MET A 321 -12.40 -24.31 1.63
N THR A 322 -12.00 -25.25 0.76
CA THR A 322 -10.72 -25.94 0.93
C THR A 322 -9.54 -25.00 0.64
N VAL A 323 -8.49 -25.11 1.45
CA VAL A 323 -7.31 -24.22 1.43
C VAL A 323 -6.66 -24.07 0.04
N TRP A 324 -6.72 -25.10 -0.80
CA TRP A 324 -6.10 -25.03 -2.13
C TRP A 324 -6.73 -23.96 -3.02
N HIS A 325 -8.04 -23.72 -2.92
CA HIS A 325 -8.71 -22.69 -3.72
C HIS A 325 -8.17 -21.30 -3.36
N PHE A 326 -7.95 -21.04 -2.06
CA PHE A 326 -7.33 -19.80 -1.60
C PHE A 326 -5.92 -19.64 -2.16
N ILE A 327 -5.10 -20.70 -2.13
CA ILE A 327 -3.75 -20.70 -2.71
C ILE A 327 -3.81 -20.36 -4.20
N VAL A 328 -4.73 -20.96 -4.95
CA VAL A 328 -4.89 -20.71 -6.39
C VAL A 328 -5.36 -19.30 -6.66
N ILE A 329 -6.31 -18.76 -5.90
CA ILE A 329 -6.72 -17.35 -6.00
C ILE A 329 -5.54 -16.43 -5.72
N GLY A 330 -4.78 -16.68 -4.64
CA GLY A 330 -3.61 -15.89 -4.28
C GLY A 330 -2.57 -15.87 -5.40
N ILE A 331 -2.19 -17.03 -5.93
CA ILE A 331 -1.22 -17.14 -7.03
C ILE A 331 -1.76 -16.45 -8.29
N ALA A 332 -3.01 -16.73 -8.67
CA ALA A 332 -3.60 -16.19 -9.88
C ALA A 332 -3.73 -14.66 -9.82
N ILE A 333 -4.16 -14.10 -8.70
CA ILE A 333 -4.26 -12.65 -8.53
C ILE A 333 -2.89 -12.00 -8.58
N LEU A 334 -1.89 -12.55 -7.89
CA LEU A 334 -0.54 -11.96 -7.89
C LEU A 334 0.12 -11.97 -9.28
N ILE A 335 -0.19 -12.96 -10.12
CA ILE A 335 0.37 -13.06 -11.47
C ILE A 335 -0.45 -12.25 -12.49
N PHE A 336 -1.77 -12.43 -12.49
CA PHE A 336 -2.63 -12.02 -13.58
C PHE A 336 -3.45 -10.76 -13.31
N ARG A 337 -3.64 -10.32 -12.07
CA ARG A 337 -4.50 -9.14 -11.81
C ARG A 337 -4.00 -7.93 -12.58
N ARG A 338 -2.71 -7.61 -12.46
CA ARG A 338 -2.15 -6.33 -12.93
C ARG A 338 -1.41 -6.42 -14.25
N ALA A 339 -0.63 -7.48 -14.45
CA ALA A 339 0.22 -7.63 -15.63
C ALA A 339 -0.52 -7.49 -16.98
N PRO A 340 -1.71 -8.10 -17.22
CA PRO A 340 -2.41 -7.98 -18.49
C PRO A 340 -2.82 -6.54 -18.82
N GLY A 341 -3.34 -5.80 -17.84
CA GLY A 341 -3.74 -4.40 -18.03
C GLY A 341 -2.53 -3.54 -18.33
N LEU A 342 -1.47 -3.65 -17.52
CA LEU A 342 -0.30 -2.81 -17.71
C LEU A 342 0.47 -3.15 -18.99
N LEU A 343 0.69 -4.42 -19.30
CA LEU A 343 1.36 -4.85 -20.53
C LEU A 343 0.53 -4.52 -21.79
N GLY A 344 -0.79 -4.43 -21.68
CA GLY A 344 -1.66 -4.00 -22.78
C GLY A 344 -1.59 -2.50 -23.08
N PHE A 345 -1.26 -1.68 -22.07
CA PHE A 345 -1.34 -0.22 -22.14
C PHE A 345 -0.03 0.52 -21.84
N TYR A 346 1.10 -0.17 -21.58
CA TYR A 346 2.36 0.49 -21.20
C TYR A 346 2.86 1.49 -22.24
N TRP A 347 2.58 1.25 -23.53
CA TRP A 347 2.93 2.16 -24.63
C TRP A 347 2.22 3.52 -24.54
N ALA A 348 1.13 3.61 -23.78
CA ALA A 348 0.39 4.85 -23.52
C ALA A 348 0.81 5.55 -22.21
N ILE A 349 1.81 5.03 -21.50
CA ILE A 349 2.35 5.54 -20.24
C ILE A 349 3.77 6.07 -20.50
N PRO A 350 3.95 7.39 -20.75
CA PRO A 350 5.24 8.00 -21.04
C PRO A 350 6.39 7.66 -20.08
N GLU A 351 6.10 7.46 -18.79
CA GLU A 351 7.10 7.12 -17.78
C GLU A 351 7.55 5.67 -17.80
N ILE A 352 6.99 4.80 -18.66
CA ILE A 352 7.39 3.40 -18.83
C ILE A 352 7.93 3.23 -20.25
N GLU A 353 9.25 3.16 -20.40
CA GLU A 353 9.90 3.20 -21.72
C GLU A 353 10.16 1.81 -22.31
N SER A 354 10.20 0.76 -21.47
CA SER A 354 10.57 -0.59 -21.91
C SER A 354 9.60 -1.65 -21.42
N PHE A 355 9.55 -2.77 -22.16
CA PHE A 355 8.79 -3.94 -21.74
C PHE A 355 9.26 -4.51 -20.39
N GLY A 356 10.55 -4.39 -20.08
CA GLY A 356 11.10 -4.81 -18.78
C GLY A 356 10.58 -3.96 -17.62
N GLU A 357 10.48 -2.63 -17.81
CA GLU A 357 9.85 -1.73 -16.85
C GLU A 357 8.34 -1.98 -16.73
N ALA A 358 7.67 -2.27 -17.84
CA ALA A 358 6.26 -2.64 -17.82
C ALA A 358 6.04 -3.95 -17.05
N LEU A 359 6.90 -4.96 -17.22
CA LEU A 359 6.81 -6.20 -16.46
C LEU A 359 7.11 -5.97 -14.97
N PHE A 360 8.10 -5.15 -14.65
CA PHE A 360 8.43 -4.77 -13.28
C PHE A 360 7.24 -4.07 -12.60
N THR A 361 6.73 -3.00 -13.21
CA THR A 361 5.58 -2.25 -12.67
C THR A 361 4.32 -3.11 -12.62
N GLY A 362 4.14 -4.03 -13.58
CA GLY A 362 3.00 -4.93 -13.65
C GLY A 362 3.03 -6.00 -12.57
N TYR A 363 4.22 -6.42 -12.15
CA TYR A 363 4.43 -7.31 -11.01
C TYR A 363 4.19 -6.59 -9.68
N PHE A 364 4.73 -5.38 -9.52
CA PHE A 364 4.70 -4.65 -8.25
C PHE A 364 3.40 -3.88 -8.02
N GLY A 365 2.28 -4.59 -7.92
CA GLY A 365 1.01 -4.07 -7.39
C GLY A 365 0.66 -4.80 -6.10
N PRO A 366 1.15 -4.37 -4.94
CA PRO A 366 0.77 -4.98 -3.68
C PRO A 366 -0.68 -4.65 -3.30
N ILE A 367 -1.29 -5.57 -2.57
CA ILE A 367 -2.62 -5.50 -1.96
C ILE A 367 -2.44 -5.59 -0.44
N ALA A 368 -2.98 -4.64 0.31
CA ALA A 368 -3.03 -4.71 1.77
C ALA A 368 -4.17 -3.89 2.37
N VAL A 369 -3.88 -2.71 2.92
CA VAL A 369 -4.78 -1.98 3.82
C VAL A 369 -6.01 -1.46 3.07
N GLY A 370 -5.83 -0.97 1.84
CA GLY A 370 -6.92 -0.58 0.95
C GLY A 370 -7.93 -1.71 0.74
N ALA A 371 -7.48 -2.94 0.55
CA ALA A 371 -8.39 -4.08 0.35
C ALA A 371 -9.20 -4.43 1.60
N LEU A 372 -8.60 -4.30 2.79
CA LEU A 372 -9.35 -4.45 4.04
C LEU A 372 -10.40 -3.34 4.19
N PHE A 373 -10.05 -2.09 3.88
CA PHE A 373 -10.98 -0.96 3.88
C PHE A 373 -12.20 -1.21 2.97
N TYR A 374 -11.96 -1.57 1.71
CA TYR A 374 -13.05 -1.86 0.77
C TYR A 374 -13.85 -3.12 1.13
N LEU A 375 -13.24 -4.11 1.78
CA LEU A 375 -13.98 -5.26 2.33
C LEU A 375 -14.97 -4.80 3.40
N GLN A 376 -14.56 -3.91 4.32
CA GLN A 376 -15.46 -3.44 5.37
C GLN A 376 -16.63 -2.62 4.79
N ILE A 377 -16.39 -1.77 3.79
CA ILE A 377 -17.47 -1.06 3.07
C ILE A 377 -18.40 -2.05 2.39
N LEU A 378 -17.86 -3.05 1.69
CA LEU A 378 -18.67 -4.08 1.04
C LEU A 378 -19.58 -4.78 2.06
N LEU A 379 -19.06 -5.22 3.20
CA LEU A 379 -19.85 -5.91 4.22
C LEU A 379 -20.92 -5.00 4.83
N GLU A 380 -20.62 -3.72 5.04
CA GLU A 380 -21.59 -2.73 5.53
C GLU A 380 -22.75 -2.51 4.55
N GLU A 381 -22.45 -2.38 3.26
CA GLU A 381 -23.48 -2.23 2.22
C GLU A 381 -24.32 -3.49 2.05
N LEU A 382 -23.71 -4.68 2.11
CA LEU A 382 -24.43 -5.96 2.05
C LEU A 382 -25.40 -6.12 3.24
N GLU A 383 -25.00 -5.73 4.45
CA GLU A 383 -25.92 -5.67 5.59
C GLU A 383 -27.06 -4.67 5.39
N GLY A 384 -26.75 -3.50 4.82
CA GLY A 384 -27.76 -2.52 4.41
C GLY A 384 -28.77 -3.08 3.41
N PHE A 385 -28.37 -4.07 2.61
CA PHE A 385 -29.24 -4.80 1.69
C PHE A 385 -30.03 -5.94 2.35
N GLY A 386 -29.77 -6.21 3.63
CA GLY A 386 -30.41 -7.27 4.42
C GLY A 386 -29.72 -8.63 4.33
N LEU A 387 -28.50 -8.70 3.78
CA LEU A 387 -27.68 -9.90 3.85
C LEU A 387 -27.07 -10.03 5.25
N SER A 388 -26.74 -11.27 5.61
CA SER A 388 -26.21 -11.65 6.92
C SER A 388 -25.07 -12.67 6.78
N GLU A 389 -24.46 -13.06 7.89
CA GLU A 389 -23.42 -14.09 7.95
C GLU A 389 -23.84 -15.47 7.39
N SER A 390 -25.15 -15.70 7.23
CA SER A 390 -25.66 -16.90 6.59
C SER A 390 -25.58 -16.89 5.07
N ASP A 391 -25.48 -15.70 4.46
CA ASP A 391 -25.40 -15.54 3.02
C ASP A 391 -24.00 -15.86 2.51
N TRP A 392 -23.95 -16.59 1.40
CA TRP A 392 -22.70 -17.16 0.89
C TRP A 392 -21.65 -16.10 0.55
N LEU A 393 -22.06 -15.01 -0.11
CA LEU A 393 -21.17 -13.89 -0.42
C LEU A 393 -20.56 -13.28 0.84
N TYR A 394 -21.39 -13.00 1.86
CA TYR A 394 -20.94 -12.38 3.11
C TYR A 394 -19.90 -13.26 3.81
N LYS A 395 -20.20 -14.56 3.92
CA LYS A 395 -19.32 -15.56 4.56
C LYS A 395 -17.99 -15.76 3.84
N VAL A 396 -17.94 -15.62 2.51
CA VAL A 396 -16.75 -15.92 1.71
C VAL A 396 -15.89 -14.68 1.45
N ALA A 397 -16.49 -13.49 1.41
CA ALA A 397 -15.78 -12.25 1.08
C ALA A 397 -14.59 -11.99 2.00
N SER A 398 -14.79 -12.11 3.32
CA SER A 398 -13.73 -11.85 4.30
C SER A 398 -12.54 -12.82 4.14
N PRO A 399 -12.72 -14.15 4.21
CA PRO A 399 -11.61 -15.10 4.01
C PRO A 399 -10.87 -14.92 2.69
N VAL A 400 -11.58 -14.68 1.59
CA VAL A 400 -10.94 -14.52 0.27
C VAL A 400 -10.06 -13.27 0.26
N VAL A 401 -10.57 -12.12 0.68
CA VAL A 401 -9.80 -10.87 0.69
C VAL A 401 -8.64 -10.93 1.68
N TYR A 402 -8.84 -11.45 2.89
CA TYR A 402 -7.76 -11.64 3.87
C TYR A 402 -6.65 -12.55 3.35
N PHE A 403 -7.00 -13.64 2.65
CA PHE A 403 -5.99 -14.54 2.09
C PHE A 403 -5.20 -13.88 0.94
N ILE A 404 -5.85 -13.05 0.13
CA ILE A 404 -5.19 -12.25 -0.92
C ILE A 404 -4.23 -11.23 -0.29
N ILE A 405 -4.66 -10.52 0.75
CA ILE A 405 -3.82 -9.60 1.52
C ILE A 405 -2.60 -10.33 2.09
N LEU A 406 -2.79 -11.47 2.75
CA LEU A 406 -1.71 -12.27 3.31
C LEU A 406 -0.72 -12.72 2.22
N SER A 407 -1.24 -13.26 1.11
CA SER A 407 -0.43 -13.71 -0.02
C SER A 407 0.40 -12.56 -0.60
N SER A 408 -0.21 -11.39 -0.75
CA SER A 408 0.45 -10.18 -1.24
C SER A 408 1.54 -9.67 -0.31
N ILE A 409 1.29 -9.57 0.99
CA ILE A 409 2.27 -9.11 1.98
C ILE A 409 3.49 -10.05 2.00
N VAL A 410 3.25 -11.36 1.98
CA VAL A 410 4.32 -12.36 1.98
C VAL A 410 5.13 -12.31 0.69
N VAL A 411 4.47 -12.34 -0.48
CA VAL A 411 5.15 -12.39 -1.77
C VAL A 411 5.89 -11.08 -2.04
N HIS A 412 5.22 -9.93 -2.00
CA HIS A 412 5.88 -8.64 -2.28
C HIS A 412 6.93 -8.28 -1.22
N GLY A 413 6.67 -8.59 0.06
CA GLY A 413 7.61 -8.34 1.15
C GLY A 413 8.90 -9.14 1.04
N LEU A 414 8.86 -10.36 0.48
CA LEU A 414 10.05 -11.20 0.26
C LEU A 414 10.68 -11.01 -1.11
N SER A 415 9.92 -10.60 -2.13
CA SER A 415 10.43 -10.45 -3.49
C SER A 415 11.52 -9.40 -3.61
N ILE A 416 11.43 -8.30 -2.87
CA ILE A 416 12.47 -7.26 -2.86
C ILE A 416 13.75 -7.80 -2.22
N THR A 417 13.63 -8.56 -1.13
CA THR A 417 14.75 -9.28 -0.51
C THR A 417 15.45 -10.19 -1.52
N VAL A 418 14.69 -11.07 -2.19
CA VAL A 418 15.23 -12.03 -3.16
C VAL A 418 15.89 -11.31 -4.34
N LEU A 419 15.22 -10.30 -4.91
CA LEU A 419 15.72 -9.54 -6.04
C LEU A 419 16.98 -8.74 -5.67
N GLY A 420 16.99 -8.09 -4.50
CA GLY A 420 18.14 -7.36 -3.98
C GLY A 420 19.36 -8.26 -3.78
N PHE A 421 19.17 -9.47 -3.24
CA PHE A 421 20.26 -10.45 -3.13
C PHE A 421 20.75 -10.94 -4.49
N ALA A 422 19.85 -11.26 -5.41
CA ALA A 422 20.21 -11.72 -6.76
C ALA A 422 21.02 -10.66 -7.53
N LEU A 423 20.60 -9.40 -7.49
CA LEU A 423 21.29 -8.28 -8.15
C LEU A 423 22.66 -8.01 -7.51
N ASN A 424 22.78 -8.06 -6.18
CA ASN A 424 24.07 -7.90 -5.50
C ASN A 424 25.05 -9.03 -5.81
N ILE A 425 24.56 -10.27 -5.98
CA ILE A 425 25.40 -11.40 -6.42
C ILE A 425 25.86 -11.16 -7.86
N LYS A 426 24.97 -10.73 -8.75
CA LYS A 426 25.30 -10.41 -10.14
C LYS A 426 26.36 -9.31 -10.23
N GLU A 427 26.23 -8.22 -9.49
CA GLU A 427 27.25 -7.16 -9.46
C GLU A 427 28.62 -7.66 -8.98
N LYS A 428 28.65 -8.52 -7.96
CA LYS A 428 29.90 -9.13 -7.48
C LYS A 428 30.52 -10.05 -8.53
N LEU A 429 29.71 -10.76 -9.30
CA LEU A 429 30.17 -11.62 -10.40
C LEU A 429 30.66 -10.78 -11.58
N ASP A 430 29.97 -9.71 -11.94
CA ASP A 430 30.32 -8.79 -13.03
C ASP A 430 31.54 -7.90 -12.70
N ALA A 431 31.84 -7.68 -11.42
CA ALA A 431 33.04 -6.98 -10.96
C ALA A 431 34.32 -7.82 -11.05
N ARG A 432 34.24 -9.15 -10.91
CA ARG A 432 35.40 -10.07 -11.01
C ARG A 432 36.14 -10.03 -12.36
N PRO A 433 35.49 -9.96 -13.54
CA PRO A 433 36.20 -9.94 -14.83
C PRO A 433 36.93 -8.63 -15.16
N ARG A 434 36.83 -7.57 -14.35
CA ARG A 434 37.60 -6.32 -14.55
C ARG A 434 38.95 -6.31 -13.82
N GLU A 435 39.07 -6.97 -12.67
CA GLU A 435 40.35 -7.06 -11.94
C GLU A 435 41.34 -7.98 -12.67
N GLU A 436 40.88 -9.10 -13.24
CA GLU A 436 41.77 -10.02 -14.00
C GLU A 436 42.30 -9.41 -15.31
N ARG A 437 41.55 -8.54 -15.98
CA ARG A 437 42.03 -7.82 -17.19
C ARG A 437 43.04 -6.71 -16.88
N SER A 438 42.91 -6.03 -15.74
CA SER A 438 43.90 -5.03 -15.32
C SER A 438 45.23 -5.65 -14.87
N TYR A 439 45.20 -6.89 -14.37
CA TYR A 439 46.41 -7.64 -14.07
C TYR A 439 47.07 -8.17 -15.35
N HIS A 440 46.28 -8.70 -16.30
CA HIS A 440 46.85 -9.18 -17.56
C HIS A 440 47.32 -8.09 -18.52
N SER A 441 46.73 -6.89 -18.53
CA SER A 441 47.24 -5.80 -19.38
C SER A 441 48.56 -5.22 -18.86
N LYS A 442 48.72 -5.12 -17.52
CA LYS A 442 49.98 -4.69 -16.90
C LYS A 442 51.09 -5.73 -17.05
N SER A 443 50.78 -7.02 -16.95
CA SER A 443 51.78 -8.07 -17.18
C SER A 443 52.23 -8.11 -18.64
N SER A 444 51.33 -7.87 -19.61
CA SER A 444 51.70 -7.82 -21.03
C SER A 444 52.43 -6.54 -21.45
N GLU A 445 52.18 -5.39 -20.78
CA GLU A 445 52.97 -4.18 -21.02
C GLU A 445 54.37 -4.26 -20.39
N GLU A 446 54.52 -4.93 -19.23
CA GLU A 446 55.83 -5.20 -18.64
C GLU A 446 56.63 -6.22 -19.47
N GLU A 447 56.03 -7.32 -19.95
CA GLU A 447 56.70 -8.33 -20.79
C GLU A 447 57.17 -7.77 -22.16
N VAL A 448 56.37 -6.92 -22.82
CA VAL A 448 56.78 -6.30 -24.10
C VAL A 448 57.89 -5.25 -23.90
N SER A 449 57.95 -4.61 -22.73
CA SER A 449 59.03 -3.65 -22.42
C SER A 449 60.38 -4.32 -22.13
N THR A 450 60.38 -5.54 -21.62
CA THR A 450 61.59 -6.32 -21.34
C THR A 450 62.18 -6.95 -22.61
N ASP A 451 61.35 -7.43 -23.54
CA ASP A 451 61.85 -8.07 -24.77
C ASP A 451 62.50 -7.07 -25.75
N VAL A 452 62.05 -5.80 -25.78
CA VAL A 452 62.68 -4.77 -26.63
C VAL A 452 64.01 -4.25 -26.04
N ALA A 453 64.24 -4.44 -24.73
CA ALA A 453 65.48 -4.02 -24.07
C ALA A 453 66.61 -5.05 -24.24
N GLU A 454 66.31 -6.33 -24.45
CA GLU A 454 67.33 -7.38 -24.64
C GLU A 454 67.84 -7.50 -26.09
N GLU A 455 67.14 -6.97 -27.10
CA GLU A 455 67.56 -7.04 -28.52
C GLU A 455 68.52 -5.91 -28.97
N ILE A 456 68.92 -4.99 -28.08
CA ILE A 456 69.87 -3.88 -28.39
C ILE A 456 71.24 -4.06 -27.70
N SER A 457 71.45 -5.14 -26.96
CA SER A 457 72.76 -5.47 -26.41
C SER A 457 73.11 -6.94 -26.60
N VAL A 458 73.69 -7.25 -27.77
CA VAL A 458 74.89 -8.10 -28.00
C VAL A 458 75.04 -8.38 -29.49
#